data_AF-A0A164W3Y2-F1
#
_entry.id   AF-A0A164W3Y2-F1
#
_cell.length_a   1.000
_cell.length_b   1.000
_cell.length_c   1.000
_cell.angle_alpha   90.00
_cell.angle_beta   90.00
_cell.angle_gamma   90.00
#
_symmetry.space_group_name_H-M   'P 1'
#
loop_
_entity.id
_entity.type
_entity.pdbx_description
1 polymer ?
#
loop_
_entity_poly.entity_id
_entity_poly.type
_entity_poly.pdbx_seq_one_letter_code
_entity_poly.pdbx_strand_id
1 'polypeptide(L)'
;MAPGILVLAAWNPKKPLILLPSIAHNIQLSSDFNAISGTSMSCPHASGLAALLIGAHPEWSPAAIRSAVMTTVNPLDNSQHKIKDTETHLEIATPLTMGSGQVVTNRALNPRLYTMQQHMTMPISSSRQFYKKIKFLPSQDPVSAAQTHLVI
;
A
#
# COMPACT_ATOMS: atom_id res chain seq x y z
N MET A 1 6.88 -5.40 -4.71
CA MET A 1 6.53 -5.96 -3.38
C MET A 1 7.35 -5.30 -2.27
N ALA A 2 6.82 -5.26 -1.06
CA ALA A 2 7.43 -4.66 0.13
C ALA A 2 7.12 -5.51 1.38
N PRO A 3 7.91 -5.43 2.46
CA PRO A 3 7.74 -6.26 3.65
C PRO A 3 6.36 -6.13 4.29
N GLY A 4 5.69 -7.24 4.57
CA GLY A 4 4.34 -7.24 5.14
C GLY A 4 4.02 -8.43 6.04
N ILE A 5 4.98 -9.31 6.32
CA ILE A 5 4.80 -10.45 7.24
C ILE A 5 5.53 -10.13 8.53
N LEU A 6 4.85 -10.25 9.67
CA LEU A 6 5.37 -10.02 11.02
C LEU A 6 6.06 -8.66 11.17
N VAL A 7 5.42 -7.60 10.67
CA VAL A 7 5.92 -6.23 10.79
C VAL A 7 5.60 -5.71 12.20
N LEU A 8 6.65 -5.36 12.95
CA LEU A 8 6.53 -4.74 14.27
C LEU A 8 6.24 -3.25 14.13
N ALA A 9 5.11 -2.80 14.65
CA ALA A 9 4.69 -1.41 14.63
C ALA A 9 4.03 -1.00 15.95
N ALA A 10 3.89 0.30 16.17
CA ALA A 10 3.23 0.84 17.35
C ALA A 10 1.78 0.32 17.48
N TRP A 11 1.37 0.05 18.71
CA TRP A 11 0.08 -0.54 19.04
C TRP A 11 -0.50 0.09 20.30
N ASN A 12 -1.82 -0.04 20.47
CA ASN A 12 -2.48 0.45 21.67
C ASN A 12 -2.25 -0.54 22.83
N PRO A 13 -1.57 -0.16 23.93
CA PRO A 13 -1.30 -1.06 25.06
C PRO A 13 -2.57 -1.46 25.81
N LYS A 14 -3.72 -0.83 25.58
CA LYS A 14 -5.00 -1.26 26.15
C LYS A 14 -5.62 -2.44 25.41
N LYS A 15 -5.08 -2.81 24.24
CA LYS A 15 -5.56 -3.94 23.43
C LYS A 15 -4.64 -5.15 23.60
N PRO A 16 -5.20 -6.37 23.58
CA PRO A 16 -4.38 -7.58 23.57
C PRO A 16 -3.50 -7.60 22.33
N LEU A 17 -2.34 -8.25 22.45
CA LEU A 17 -1.51 -8.61 21.30
C LEU A 17 -2.23 -9.61 20.39
N ILE A 18 -1.92 -9.58 19.10
CA ILE A 18 -2.58 -10.45 18.11
C ILE A 18 -1.96 -11.84 18.09
N LEU A 19 -0.62 -11.93 18.15
CA LEU A 19 0.09 -13.21 18.06
C LEU A 19 0.15 -13.98 19.38
N LEU A 20 0.14 -13.25 20.51
CA LEU A 20 0.19 -13.81 21.86
C LEU A 20 -0.78 -13.05 22.75
N PRO A 21 -2.10 -13.25 22.59
CA PRO A 21 -3.09 -12.52 23.36
C PRO A 21 -2.99 -12.83 24.86
N SER A 22 -2.49 -14.02 25.22
CA SER A 22 -2.37 -14.45 26.62
C SER A 22 -1.35 -15.59 26.85
N ILE A 23 -0.66 -15.60 28.00
CA ILE A 23 0.23 -16.71 28.43
C ILE A 23 -0.56 -17.78 29.24
N ALA A 24 -1.71 -17.41 29.80
CA ALA A 24 -2.66 -18.27 30.50
C ALA A 24 -4.09 -17.71 30.31
N HIS A 25 -5.16 -18.46 30.61
CA HIS A 25 -6.56 -18.05 30.39
C HIS A 25 -6.98 -16.70 31.02
N ASN A 26 -6.14 -16.10 31.85
CA ASN A 26 -6.40 -14.90 32.65
C ASN A 26 -5.31 -13.80 32.55
N ILE A 27 -4.23 -14.00 31.79
CA ILE A 27 -3.15 -13.00 31.69
C ILE A 27 -3.12 -12.45 30.26
N GLN A 28 -3.69 -11.27 30.07
CA GLN A 28 -3.68 -10.60 28.77
C GLN A 28 -2.36 -9.86 28.56
N LEU A 29 -1.68 -10.16 27.46
CA LEU A 29 -0.46 -9.46 27.10
C LEU A 29 -0.79 -8.19 26.33
N SER A 30 -0.15 -7.11 26.76
CA SER A 30 -0.19 -5.81 26.11
C SER A 30 1.23 -5.30 25.93
N SER A 31 1.43 -4.54 24.86
CA SER A 31 2.69 -3.85 24.58
C SER A 31 2.40 -2.62 23.73
N ASP A 32 3.29 -1.64 23.78
CA ASP A 32 3.27 -0.47 22.91
C ASP A 32 3.60 -0.83 21.45
N PHE A 33 4.02 -2.07 21.19
CA PHE A 33 4.30 -2.60 19.86
C PHE A 33 3.63 -3.94 19.63
N ASN A 34 3.22 -4.19 18.39
CA ASN A 34 2.62 -5.45 17.97
C ASN A 34 3.17 -5.86 16.60
N ALA A 35 3.43 -7.15 16.42
CA ALA A 35 3.89 -7.70 15.15
C ALA A 35 2.71 -8.31 14.40
N ILE A 36 2.43 -7.81 13.20
CA ILE A 36 1.23 -8.19 12.43
C ILE A 36 1.58 -8.42 10.96
N SER A 37 0.78 -9.24 10.28
CA SER A 37 0.98 -9.63 8.89
C SER A 37 -0.18 -9.19 8.00
N GLY A 38 0.11 -8.75 6.78
CA GLY A 38 -0.87 -8.39 5.78
C GLY A 38 -0.35 -7.38 4.74
N THR A 39 -1.09 -7.25 3.64
CA THR A 39 -0.80 -6.23 2.61
C THR A 39 -0.97 -4.81 3.14
N SER A 40 -1.81 -4.63 4.18
CA SER A 40 -1.93 -3.39 4.95
C SER A 40 -0.62 -2.97 5.62
N MET A 41 0.32 -3.89 5.86
CA MET A 41 1.63 -3.62 6.46
C MET A 41 2.69 -3.41 5.38
N SER A 42 2.53 -4.00 4.20
CA SER A 42 3.35 -3.66 3.01
C SER A 42 3.08 -2.25 2.47
N CYS A 43 1.82 -1.80 2.52
CA CYS A 43 1.41 -0.48 2.05
C CYS A 43 2.22 0.69 2.65
N PRO A 44 2.35 0.82 4.00
CA PRO A 44 3.12 1.91 4.61
C PRO A 44 4.61 1.87 4.25
N HIS A 45 5.19 0.70 3.96
CA HIS A 45 6.57 0.62 3.46
C HIS A 45 6.71 1.22 2.06
N ALA A 46 5.75 0.94 1.17
CA ALA A 46 5.76 1.51 -0.18
C ALA A 46 5.46 3.01 -0.19
N SER A 47 4.51 3.48 0.62
CA SER A 47 4.20 4.91 0.74
C SER A 47 5.33 5.69 1.43
N GLY A 48 5.98 5.11 2.44
CA GLY A 48 7.18 5.68 3.07
C GLY A 48 8.32 5.86 2.07
N LEU A 49 8.59 4.86 1.21
CA LEU A 49 9.56 5.01 0.14
C LEU A 49 9.17 6.14 -0.83
N ALA A 50 7.91 6.19 -1.26
CA ALA A 50 7.45 7.24 -2.17
C ALA A 50 7.63 8.63 -1.54
N ALA A 51 7.34 8.78 -0.24
CA ALA A 51 7.56 10.03 0.49
C ALA A 51 9.04 10.41 0.56
N LEU A 52 9.94 9.44 0.78
CA LEU A 52 11.39 9.68 0.74
C LEU A 52 11.84 10.17 -0.65
N LEU A 53 11.30 9.59 -1.72
CA LEU A 53 11.61 10.00 -3.09
C LEU A 53 11.09 11.40 -3.41
N ILE A 54 9.90 11.77 -2.92
CA ILE A 54 9.38 13.14 -3.04
C ILE A 54 10.28 14.13 -2.30
N GLY A 55 10.78 13.76 -1.12
CA GLY A 55 11.69 14.61 -0.36
C GLY A 55 13.06 14.77 -1.03
N ALA A 56 13.56 13.72 -1.69
CA ALA A 56 14.85 13.74 -2.38
C ALA A 56 14.77 14.41 -3.77
N HIS A 57 13.66 14.24 -4.49
CA HIS A 57 13.42 14.76 -5.84
C HIS A 57 12.05 15.45 -5.94
N PRO A 58 11.90 16.66 -5.39
CA PRO A 58 10.61 17.37 -5.35
C PRO A 58 10.02 17.67 -6.73
N GLU A 59 10.84 17.68 -7.78
CA GLU A 59 10.46 17.94 -9.17
C GLU A 59 9.88 16.71 -9.88
N TRP A 60 9.99 15.51 -9.29
CA TRP A 60 9.47 14.30 -9.91
C TRP A 60 7.94 14.23 -9.81
N SER A 61 7.30 13.88 -10.93
CA SER A 61 5.88 13.56 -10.94
C SER A 61 5.58 12.23 -10.20
N PRO A 62 4.34 11.99 -9.73
CA PRO A 62 3.96 10.69 -9.17
C PRO A 62 4.22 9.51 -10.13
N ALA A 63 4.09 9.75 -11.44
CA ALA A 63 4.41 8.77 -12.48
C ALA A 63 5.92 8.48 -12.55
N ALA A 64 6.76 9.53 -12.46
CA ALA A 64 8.21 9.41 -12.40
C ALA A 64 8.67 8.62 -11.18
N ILE A 65 8.12 8.90 -9.99
CA ILE A 65 8.41 8.16 -8.76
C ILE A 65 8.04 6.69 -8.91
N ARG A 66 6.82 6.40 -9.38
CA ARG A 66 6.38 5.01 -9.61
C ARG A 66 7.30 4.31 -10.61
N SER A 67 7.67 4.98 -11.69
CA SER A 67 8.58 4.42 -12.70
C SER A 67 9.95 4.14 -12.11
N ALA A 68 10.53 5.08 -11.38
CA ALA A 68 11.82 4.93 -10.71
C ALA A 68 11.82 3.72 -9.76
N VAL A 69 10.77 3.56 -8.96
CA VAL A 69 10.64 2.40 -8.07
C VAL A 69 10.53 1.10 -8.88
N MET A 70 9.63 1.05 -9.87
CA MET A 70 9.40 -0.17 -10.65
C MET A 70 10.61 -0.61 -11.49
N THR A 71 11.48 0.30 -11.93
CA THR A 71 12.68 -0.03 -12.71
C THR A 71 13.89 -0.40 -11.85
N THR A 72 13.85 -0.12 -10.55
CA THR A 72 14.99 -0.31 -9.62
C THR A 72 14.81 -1.46 -8.63
N VAL A 73 13.66 -2.11 -8.63
CA VAL A 73 13.38 -3.30 -7.81
C VAL A 73 14.29 -4.49 -8.12
N ASN A 74 14.45 -5.38 -7.15
CA ASN A 74 15.18 -6.63 -7.29
C ASN A 74 14.20 -7.80 -7.48
N PRO A 75 14.23 -8.51 -8.62
CA PRO A 75 13.43 -9.73 -8.83
C PRO A 75 14.05 -10.99 -8.20
N LEU A 76 15.22 -10.85 -7.56
CA LEU A 76 15.93 -11.95 -6.92
C LEU A 76 15.79 -11.90 -5.40
N ASP A 77 15.83 -13.07 -4.78
CA ASP A 77 15.94 -13.25 -3.34
C ASP A 77 17.38 -13.02 -2.83
N ASN A 78 17.57 -13.19 -1.52
CA ASN A 78 18.89 -13.08 -0.87
C ASN A 78 19.89 -14.15 -1.35
N SER A 79 19.40 -15.26 -1.90
CA SER A 79 20.19 -16.37 -2.42
C SER A 79 20.49 -16.20 -3.91
N GLN A 80 20.20 -15.04 -4.50
CA GLN A 80 20.35 -14.73 -5.93
C GLN A 80 19.49 -15.60 -6.86
N HIS A 81 18.45 -16.24 -6.33
CA HIS A 81 17.47 -16.98 -7.12
C HIS A 81 16.22 -16.13 -7.35
N LYS A 82 15.39 -16.53 -8.32
CA LYS A 82 14.09 -15.86 -8.53
C LYS A 82 13.25 -16.01 -7.26
N ILE A 83 12.59 -14.92 -6.88
CA ILE A 83 11.67 -14.91 -5.73
C ILE A 83 10.64 -16.03 -5.92
N LYS A 84 10.32 -16.69 -4.82
CA LYS A 84 9.37 -17.80 -4.77
C LYS A 84 8.08 -17.37 -4.12
N ASP A 85 6.98 -17.93 -4.58
CA ASP A 85 5.67 -17.74 -4.01
C ASP A 85 5.41 -18.80 -2.93
N THR A 86 5.03 -18.35 -1.75
CA THR A 86 4.79 -19.23 -0.60
C THR A 86 3.45 -19.96 -0.72
N GLU A 87 2.49 -19.41 -1.47
CA GLU A 87 1.16 -20.00 -1.66
C GLU A 87 1.18 -21.15 -2.69
N THR A 88 2.05 -21.06 -3.71
CA THR A 88 2.19 -22.07 -4.77
C THR A 88 3.38 -23.01 -4.54
N HIS A 89 3.54 -23.53 -3.32
CA HIS A 89 4.58 -24.52 -3.01
C HIS A 89 6.02 -24.09 -3.36
N LEU A 90 6.37 -22.81 -3.20
CA LEU A 90 7.70 -22.27 -3.49
C LEU A 90 8.07 -22.29 -4.99
N GLU A 91 7.08 -22.26 -5.88
CA GLU A 91 7.30 -21.98 -7.29
C GLU A 91 7.77 -20.54 -7.54
N ILE A 92 8.30 -20.27 -8.73
CA ILE A 92 8.78 -18.94 -9.11
C ILE A 92 7.61 -17.96 -9.11
N ALA A 93 7.74 -16.87 -8.34
CA ALA A 93 6.73 -15.82 -8.25
C ALA A 93 6.54 -15.14 -9.62
N THR A 94 5.29 -14.99 -10.01
CA THR A 94 4.92 -14.34 -11.28
C THR A 94 4.77 -12.83 -11.08
N PRO A 95 4.81 -12.03 -12.16
CA PRO A 95 4.52 -10.59 -12.06
C PRO A 95 3.13 -10.27 -11.50
N LEU A 96 2.18 -11.22 -11.52
CA LEU A 96 0.87 -11.06 -10.91
C LEU A 96 0.92 -11.08 -9.38
N THR A 97 1.88 -11.83 -8.80
CA THR A 97 2.00 -11.98 -7.35
C THR A 97 2.99 -10.99 -6.75
N MET A 98 4.13 -10.74 -7.40
CA MET A 98 5.18 -9.84 -6.88
C MET A 98 5.28 -8.47 -7.56
N GLY A 99 4.58 -8.27 -8.68
CA GLY A 99 4.78 -7.12 -9.56
C GLY A 99 6.15 -7.17 -10.22
N SER A 100 6.87 -6.05 -10.19
CA SER A 100 8.22 -5.97 -10.77
C SER A 100 9.32 -6.62 -9.90
N GLY A 101 9.05 -6.91 -8.61
CA GLY A 101 10.04 -7.47 -7.66
C GLY A 101 10.09 -6.74 -6.31
N GLN A 102 11.08 -7.06 -5.47
CA GLN A 102 11.30 -6.44 -4.15
C GLN A 102 11.80 -5.02 -4.28
N VAL A 103 11.17 -4.11 -3.54
CA VAL A 103 11.59 -2.71 -3.48
C VAL A 103 13.02 -2.58 -2.91
N VAL A 104 13.86 -1.79 -3.57
CA VAL A 104 15.22 -1.46 -3.12
C VAL A 104 15.40 0.06 -3.05
N THR A 105 15.34 0.60 -1.83
CA THR A 105 15.37 2.05 -1.57
C THR A 105 16.59 2.76 -2.16
N ASN A 106 17.80 2.24 -1.91
CA ASN A 106 19.04 2.88 -2.35
C ASN A 106 19.15 2.98 -3.88
N ARG A 107 18.59 2.01 -4.61
CA ARG A 107 18.56 2.04 -6.07
C ARG A 107 17.48 2.98 -6.59
N ALA A 108 16.35 3.07 -5.90
CA ALA A 108 15.25 3.97 -6.25
C ALA A 108 15.60 5.46 -6.08
N LEU A 109 16.54 5.81 -5.20
CA LEU A 109 17.02 7.18 -5.02
C LEU A 109 17.75 7.73 -6.25
N ASN A 110 18.50 6.88 -6.96
CA ASN A 110 19.27 7.27 -8.15
C ASN A 110 18.96 6.30 -9.31
N PRO A 111 17.74 6.35 -9.88
CA PRO A 111 17.35 5.50 -10.98
C PRO A 111 18.14 5.92 -12.23
N ARG A 112 18.67 4.93 -12.95
CA ARG A 112 19.34 5.19 -14.23
C ARG A 112 18.38 5.70 -15.31
N LEU A 113 17.09 5.37 -15.19
CA LEU A 113 16.04 5.78 -16.11
C LEU A 113 14.69 5.77 -15.39
N TYR A 114 13.92 6.84 -15.58
CA TYR A 114 12.54 6.97 -15.13
C TYR A 114 11.75 7.75 -16.18
N THR A 115 10.48 7.40 -16.39
CA THR A 115 9.65 8.11 -17.38
C THR A 115 9.18 9.44 -16.80
N MET A 116 9.62 10.55 -17.40
CA MET A 116 9.00 11.85 -17.20
C MET A 116 7.77 11.90 -18.09
N GLN A 117 6.62 11.53 -17.55
CA GLN A 117 5.37 11.57 -18.32
C GLN A 117 4.90 13.03 -18.44
N GLN A 118 5.49 13.78 -19.36
CA GLN A 118 4.96 15.07 -19.78
C GLN A 118 3.78 14.81 -20.73
N HIS A 119 2.57 15.07 -20.23
CA HIS A 119 1.38 15.30 -21.04
C HIS A 119 0.81 14.14 -21.90
N MET A 120 0.80 12.90 -21.40
CA MET A 120 -0.11 11.86 -21.90
C MET A 120 -0.95 11.28 -20.76
N THR A 121 -1.92 12.05 -20.30
CA THR A 121 -3.15 11.47 -19.73
C THR A 121 -4.07 11.15 -20.89
N MET A 122 -3.81 10.04 -21.58
CA MET A 122 -4.85 9.44 -22.43
C MET A 122 -5.86 8.75 -21.49
N PRO A 123 -7.17 9.03 -21.60
CA PRO A 123 -8.14 8.46 -20.69
C PRO A 123 -8.26 6.96 -20.92
N ILE A 124 -7.68 6.17 -20.02
CA ILE A 124 -7.96 4.73 -19.86
C ILE A 124 -9.46 4.48 -19.59
N SER A 125 -10.27 5.53 -19.41
CA SER A 125 -11.73 5.44 -19.35
C SER A 125 -12.41 5.29 -20.72
N SER A 126 -11.76 5.56 -21.86
CA SER A 126 -12.43 5.49 -23.16
C SER A 126 -12.56 4.07 -23.73
N SER A 127 -11.82 3.09 -23.18
CA SER A 127 -11.94 1.66 -23.56
C SER A 127 -12.74 0.84 -22.54
N ARG A 128 -13.23 1.45 -21.45
CA ARG A 128 -14.05 0.80 -20.40
C ARG A 128 -15.53 1.21 -20.47
N GLN A 129 -16.06 1.53 -21.64
CA GLN A 129 -17.49 1.80 -21.80
C GLN A 129 -18.39 0.55 -21.68
N PHE A 130 -17.84 -0.65 -21.51
CA PHE A 130 -18.63 -1.89 -21.40
C PHE A 130 -18.97 -2.37 -19.97
N TYR A 131 -18.54 -1.69 -18.89
CA TYR A 131 -18.84 -2.14 -17.51
C TYR A 131 -19.40 -1.07 -16.55
N LYS A 132 -19.87 0.08 -17.04
CA LYS A 132 -20.58 1.07 -16.20
C LYS A 132 -22.07 1.17 -16.54
N LYS A 133 -22.81 0.13 -16.19
CA LYS A 133 -24.23 0.26 -15.82
C LYS A 133 -24.45 -0.27 -14.39
N ILE A 134 -23.72 0.31 -13.44
CA ILE A 134 -24.19 0.38 -12.05
C ILE A 134 -24.28 1.88 -11.74
N LYS A 135 -25.50 2.37 -11.91
CA LYS A 135 -25.91 3.75 -11.63
C LYS A 135 -26.15 3.82 -10.13
N PHE A 136 -25.21 4.38 -9.36
CA PHE A 136 -25.57 4.87 -8.03
C PHE A 136 -26.39 6.14 -8.25
N LEU A 137 -27.71 6.01 -8.08
CA LEU A 137 -28.62 7.15 -8.05
C LEU A 137 -28.37 7.94 -6.76
N PRO A 138 -28.35 9.28 -6.80
CA PRO A 138 -28.31 10.08 -5.59
C PRO A 138 -29.61 9.88 -4.82
N SER A 139 -29.52 9.55 -3.53
CA SER A 139 -30.64 9.71 -2.60
C SER A 139 -30.85 11.22 -2.40
N GLN A 140 -31.87 11.75 -3.06
CA GLN A 140 -32.49 13.02 -2.71
C GLN A 140 -33.96 12.75 -2.46
N ASP A 141 -34.36 12.79 -1.19
CA ASP A 141 -35.71 13.12 -0.79
C ASP A 141 -35.62 14.38 0.09
N PRO A 142 -36.21 15.52 -0.31
CA PRO A 142 -36.49 16.65 0.56
C PRO A 142 -37.95 16.58 1.05
N VAL A 143 -38.23 17.05 2.26
CA VAL A 143 -39.40 17.90 2.65
C VAL A 143 -39.51 18.01 4.18
N SER A 144 -39.87 19.23 4.62
CA SER A 144 -40.34 19.66 5.95
C SER A 144 -39.27 20.32 6.85
N ALA A 145 -38.98 21.60 6.66
CA ALA A 145 -39.75 22.74 7.19
C ALA A 145 -39.78 22.80 8.74
N ALA A 146 -38.92 23.65 9.31
CA ALA A 146 -39.29 24.64 10.34
C ALA A 146 -38.04 25.41 10.77
N GLN A 147 -38.11 26.73 10.60
CA GLN A 147 -37.31 27.72 11.30
C GLN A 147 -37.46 27.55 12.82
N THR A 148 -36.41 27.79 13.62
CA THR A 148 -36.34 28.92 14.58
C THR A 148 -35.09 28.85 15.47
N HIS A 149 -34.52 30.03 15.71
CA HIS A 149 -33.49 30.35 16.69
C HIS A 149 -34.00 30.24 18.14
N LEU A 150 -33.14 29.84 19.08
CA LEU A 150 -32.93 30.40 20.45
C LEU A 150 -31.88 29.52 21.16
N VAL A 151 -30.68 30.00 21.51
CA VAL A 151 -30.31 30.67 22.78
C VAL A 151 -30.97 30.02 23.99
N ILE A 152 -30.23 29.20 24.76
CA ILE A 152 -29.54 29.53 26.02
C ILE A 152 -28.32 28.60 26.11
#